data_AF-A0A920G0L0-F1
#
_entry.id   AF-A0A920G0L0-F1
#
_cell.length_a   1.000
_cell.length_b   1.000
_cell.length_c   1.000
_cell.angle_alpha   90.00
_cell.angle_beta   90.00
_cell.angle_gamma   90.00
#
_symmetry.space_group_name_H-M   'P 1'
#
loop_
_entity.id
_entity.type
_entity.pdbx_description
1 polymer ?
#
loop_
_entity_poly.entity_id
_entity_poly.type
_entity_poly.pdbx_seq_one_letter_code
_entity_poly.pdbx_strand_id
1 'polypeptide(L)'
;MCRIGCQALRETVQDYFFEDLQDFPRSAEMVAGNPGRRKRKAPSCTAPITVTNGQAAIDDMVALSAAAKARGHDHIFSSAASPGVISLFFNNDFYPTHEEYVFAIAEAMRHEYEAIADAGAVVQLDCPDLAMGRHSAYASQDLETFQKNHRREY
;
A
#
# COMPACT_ATOMS: atom_id res chain seq x y z
N MET A 1 -6.10 12.12 -1.95
CA MET A 1 -5.83 10.69 -2.12
C MET A 1 -7.06 10.07 -2.75
N CYS A 2 -6.88 9.30 -3.82
CA CYS A 2 -7.98 8.63 -4.52
C CYS A 2 -8.65 7.63 -3.57
N ARG A 3 -9.99 7.59 -3.54
CA ARG A 3 -10.69 6.58 -2.73
C ARG A 3 -10.92 5.32 -3.54
N ILE A 4 -10.10 4.31 -3.26
CA ILE A 4 -10.29 2.95 -3.76
C ILE A 4 -11.18 2.21 -2.76
N GLY A 5 -12.21 1.52 -3.28
CA GLY A 5 -13.19 0.84 -2.45
C GLY A 5 -13.60 -0.50 -3.04
N CYS A 6 -13.96 -1.40 -2.15
CA CYS A 6 -14.63 -2.65 -2.45
C CYS A 6 -16.02 -2.55 -1.81
N GLN A 7 -17.11 -2.75 -2.58
CA GLN A 7 -18.49 -2.51 -2.11
C GLN A 7 -18.90 -3.36 -0.89
N ALA A 8 -18.14 -4.39 -0.55
CA ALA A 8 -18.28 -5.15 0.68
C ALA A 8 -16.92 -5.20 1.39
N LEU A 9 -16.82 -4.60 2.57
CA LEU A 9 -15.65 -4.73 3.43
C LEU A 9 -16.03 -5.69 4.56
N ARG A 10 -15.47 -6.91 4.53
CA ARG A 10 -15.44 -7.76 5.74
C ARG A 10 -14.17 -7.44 6.50
N GLU A 11 -14.28 -7.24 7.81
CA GLU A 11 -13.12 -7.13 8.69
C GLU A 11 -12.46 -8.51 8.81
N THR A 12 -11.18 -8.61 8.48
CA THR A 12 -10.36 -9.80 8.76
C THR A 12 -9.30 -9.45 9.80
N VAL A 13 -9.03 -10.37 10.71
CA VAL A 13 -7.92 -10.22 11.67
C VAL A 13 -6.65 -10.59 10.91
N GLN A 14 -5.77 -9.61 10.69
CA GLN A 14 -4.45 -9.84 10.14
C GLN A 14 -3.45 -9.91 11.30
N ASP A 15 -2.89 -11.09 11.53
CA ASP A 15 -1.80 -11.30 12.49
C ASP A 15 -0.47 -11.16 11.75
N TYR A 16 0.24 -10.06 12.01
CA TYR A 16 1.57 -9.83 11.46
C TYR A 16 2.61 -10.53 12.32
N PHE A 17 3.25 -11.55 11.76
CA PHE A 17 4.45 -12.16 12.32
C PHE A 17 5.70 -11.45 11.79
N PHE A 18 6.70 -11.26 12.64
CA PHE A 18 7.97 -10.62 12.31
C PHE A 18 9.09 -11.58 12.71
N GLU A 19 9.70 -12.23 11.72
CA GLU A 19 10.73 -13.25 11.94
C GLU A 19 11.99 -12.65 12.60
N ASP A 20 12.35 -11.42 12.21
CA ASP A 20 13.48 -10.69 12.73
C ASP A 20 13.41 -10.44 14.25
N LEU A 21 12.22 -10.42 14.84
CA LEU A 21 12.07 -10.25 16.29
C LEU A 21 12.38 -11.53 17.09
N GLN A 22 12.45 -12.71 16.45
CA GLN A 22 12.78 -13.95 17.15
C GLN A 22 14.17 -13.90 17.80
N ASP A 23 15.14 -13.27 17.13
CA ASP A 23 16.51 -13.13 17.63
C ASP A 23 16.65 -12.04 18.72
N PHE A 24 15.61 -11.22 18.94
CA PHE A 24 15.63 -10.09 19.86
C PHE A 24 14.45 -10.12 20.83
N PRO A 25 14.47 -11.00 21.86
CA PRO A 25 13.32 -11.24 22.74
C PRO A 25 12.83 -9.99 23.50
N ARG A 26 13.73 -9.06 23.87
CA ARG A 26 13.33 -7.78 24.49
C ARG A 26 12.54 -6.88 23.53
N SER A 27 12.94 -6.85 22.26
CA SER A 27 12.23 -6.11 21.21
C SER A 27 10.89 -6.77 20.90
N ALA A 28 10.85 -8.12 20.86
CA ALA A 28 9.61 -8.87 20.69
C ALA A 28 8.59 -8.59 21.81
N GLU A 29 9.02 -8.57 23.07
CA GLU A 29 8.17 -8.22 24.22
C GLU A 29 7.64 -6.78 24.12
N MET A 30 8.47 -5.82 23.73
CA MET A 30 8.04 -4.43 23.53
C MET A 30 7.01 -4.30 22.41
N VAL A 31 7.19 -5.02 21.30
CA VAL A 31 6.27 -5.00 20.16
C VAL A 31 4.95 -5.69 20.51
N ALA A 32 4.99 -6.83 21.18
CA ALA A 32 3.81 -7.57 21.64
C ALA A 32 3.03 -6.81 22.73
N GLY A 33 3.74 -6.11 23.61
CA GLY A 33 3.19 -5.28 24.67
C GLY A 33 2.57 -3.96 24.19
N ASN A 34 2.82 -3.54 22.94
CA ASN A 34 2.32 -2.28 22.42
C ASN A 34 0.80 -2.32 22.18
N PRO A 35 -0.01 -1.53 22.93
CA PRO A 35 -1.46 -1.52 22.79
C PRO A 35 -1.93 -1.11 21.39
N GLY A 36 -1.17 -0.25 20.70
CA GLY A 36 -1.45 0.19 19.33
C GLY A 36 -1.21 -0.87 18.26
N ARG A 37 -0.62 -2.02 18.61
CA ARG A 37 -0.42 -3.18 17.71
C ARG A 37 -1.29 -4.38 18.05
N ARG A 38 -2.03 -4.36 19.17
CA ARG A 38 -2.76 -5.52 19.70
C ARG A 38 -3.82 -6.11 18.77
N LYS A 39 -4.43 -5.33 17.87
CA LYS A 39 -5.41 -5.81 16.87
C LYS A 39 -5.41 -4.88 15.66
N ARG A 40 -4.81 -5.31 14.55
CA ARG A 40 -5.06 -4.68 13.24
C ARG A 40 -6.15 -5.47 12.54
N LYS A 41 -7.40 -5.07 12.74
CA LYS A 41 -8.47 -5.51 11.84
C LYS A 41 -8.32 -4.70 10.56
N ALA A 42 -7.82 -5.34 9.51
CA ALA A 42 -7.79 -4.75 8.19
C ALA A 42 -9.02 -5.24 7.41
N PRO A 43 -9.66 -4.38 6.62
CA PRO A 43 -10.64 -4.86 5.68
C PRO A 43 -10.00 -5.82 4.66
N SER A 44 -10.79 -6.76 4.16
CA SER A 44 -10.41 -7.64 3.05
C SER A 44 -11.10 -7.21 1.76
N CYS A 45 -10.45 -7.47 0.61
CA CYS A 45 -11.04 -7.33 -0.70
C CYS A 45 -12.00 -8.50 -0.95
N THR A 46 -13.32 -8.23 -0.94
CA THR A 46 -14.36 -9.26 -1.11
C THR A 46 -15.22 -9.09 -2.38
N ALA A 47 -14.86 -8.14 -3.24
CA ALA A 47 -15.55 -7.75 -4.47
C ALA A 47 -14.57 -7.02 -5.42
N PRO A 48 -14.96 -6.74 -6.68
CA PRO A 48 -14.11 -6.02 -7.61
C PRO A 48 -13.64 -4.67 -7.07
N ILE A 49 -12.36 -4.37 -7.26
CA ILE A 49 -11.76 -3.08 -6.89
C ILE A 49 -12.17 -2.03 -7.92
N THR A 50 -12.72 -0.92 -7.44
CA THR A 50 -13.05 0.23 -8.29
C THR A 50 -12.69 1.55 -7.61
N VAL A 51 -12.46 2.57 -8.45
CA VAL A 51 -12.31 3.94 -7.97
C VAL A 51 -13.69 4.49 -7.63
N THR A 52 -13.86 4.91 -6.37
CA THR A 52 -15.13 5.49 -5.89
C THR A 52 -15.15 7.01 -6.00
N ASN A 53 -13.98 7.65 -5.94
CA ASN A 53 -13.83 9.09 -6.14
C ASN A 53 -12.43 9.41 -6.68
N GLY A 54 -12.35 9.60 -8.01
CA GLY A 54 -11.11 10.04 -8.68
C GLY A 54 -10.83 11.53 -8.54
N GLN A 55 -11.87 12.35 -8.30
CA GLN A 55 -11.73 13.82 -8.20
C GLN A 55 -10.89 14.23 -6.98
N ALA A 56 -10.94 13.45 -5.90
CA ALA A 56 -10.18 13.74 -4.69
C ALA A 56 -8.66 13.82 -4.91
N ALA A 57 -8.10 13.02 -5.82
CA ALA A 57 -6.67 13.11 -6.13
C ALA A 57 -6.34 14.40 -6.90
N ILE A 58 -7.21 14.80 -7.82
CA ILE A 58 -7.07 16.04 -8.60
C ILE A 58 -7.17 17.26 -7.68
N ASP A 59 -8.17 17.30 -6.80
CA ASP A 59 -8.39 18.41 -5.88
C ASP A 59 -7.21 18.61 -4.93
N ASP A 60 -6.63 17.52 -4.42
CA ASP A 60 -5.43 17.55 -3.58
C ASP A 60 -4.23 18.14 -4.35
N MET A 61 -4.04 17.75 -5.62
CA MET A 61 -2.96 18.29 -6.44
C MET A 61 -3.19 19.74 -6.82
N VAL A 62 -4.42 20.18 -7.05
CA VAL A 62 -4.76 21.60 -7.26
C VAL A 62 -4.38 22.42 -6.02
N ALA A 63 -4.73 21.94 -4.84
CA ALA A 63 -4.40 22.62 -3.58
C ALA A 63 -2.88 22.67 -3.35
N LEU A 64 -2.18 21.56 -3.57
CA LEU A 64 -0.72 21.48 -3.43
C LEU A 64 -0.01 22.42 -4.38
N SER A 65 -0.37 22.40 -5.68
CA SER A 65 0.22 23.26 -6.69
C SER A 65 -0.02 24.75 -6.42
N ALA A 66 -1.23 25.11 -5.96
CA ALA A 66 -1.53 26.49 -5.57
C ALA A 66 -0.67 26.95 -4.38
N ALA A 67 -0.53 26.10 -3.35
CA ALA A 67 0.30 26.39 -2.19
C ALA A 67 1.78 26.54 -2.55
N ALA A 68 2.30 25.65 -3.40
CA ALA A 68 3.68 25.68 -3.87
C ALA A 68 3.98 26.96 -4.67
N LYS A 69 3.09 27.32 -5.61
CA LYS A 69 3.21 28.56 -6.38
C LYS A 69 3.17 29.80 -5.48
N ALA A 70 2.26 29.85 -4.50
CA ALA A 70 2.16 30.96 -3.56
C ALA A 70 3.42 31.12 -2.68
N ARG A 71 4.22 30.07 -2.55
CA ARG A 71 5.48 30.06 -1.79
C ARG A 71 6.73 30.13 -2.67
N GLY A 72 6.57 30.24 -3.99
CA GLY A 72 7.70 30.33 -4.93
C GLY A 72 8.48 29.03 -5.07
N HIS A 73 7.82 27.88 -4.95
CA HIS A 73 8.42 26.57 -5.22
C HIS A 73 8.11 26.13 -6.66
N ASP A 74 9.17 25.85 -7.42
CA ASP A 74 9.07 25.40 -8.82
C ASP A 74 8.93 23.87 -8.97
N HIS A 75 9.21 23.12 -7.90
CA HIS A 75 9.16 21.66 -7.87
C HIS A 75 8.34 21.18 -6.69
N ILE A 76 7.48 20.19 -6.94
CA ILE A 76 6.66 19.51 -5.95
C ILE A 76 6.70 18.00 -6.17
N PHE A 77 6.44 17.25 -5.11
CA PHE A 77 6.24 15.81 -5.16
C PHE A 77 5.02 15.45 -4.33
N SER A 78 4.42 14.29 -4.61
CA SER A 78 3.40 13.69 -3.77
C SER A 78 3.68 12.20 -3.63
N SER A 79 3.52 11.68 -2.41
CA SER A 79 3.66 10.25 -2.11
C SER A 79 2.36 9.52 -2.43
N ALA A 80 2.47 8.33 -2.99
CA ALA A 80 1.36 7.42 -3.19
C ALA A 80 1.79 5.99 -2.82
N ALA A 81 0.85 5.21 -2.29
CA ALA A 81 1.10 3.80 -1.97
C ALA A 81 1.37 2.99 -3.24
N SER A 82 2.28 2.01 -3.17
CA SER A 82 2.43 1.02 -4.24
C SER A 82 1.26 0.00 -4.26
N PRO A 83 1.05 -0.70 -5.39
CA PRO A 83 0.10 -1.81 -5.41
C PRO A 83 0.50 -2.94 -4.44
N GLY A 84 1.80 -3.23 -4.33
CA GLY A 84 2.34 -4.25 -3.43
C GLY A 84 2.13 -3.94 -1.94
N VAL A 85 2.29 -2.68 -1.51
CA VAL A 85 2.03 -2.32 -0.11
C VAL A 85 0.55 -2.46 0.25
N ILE A 86 -0.35 -2.15 -0.69
CA ILE A 86 -1.79 -2.34 -0.50
C ILE A 86 -2.11 -3.83 -0.40
N SER A 87 -1.58 -4.66 -1.31
CA SER A 87 -1.84 -6.11 -1.29
C SER A 87 -1.28 -6.80 -0.04
N LEU A 88 -0.22 -6.25 0.56
CA LEU A 88 0.35 -6.73 1.80
C LEU A 88 -0.53 -6.40 3.02
N PHE A 89 -1.15 -5.22 3.06
CA PHE A 89 -1.94 -4.77 4.20
C PHE A 89 -3.41 -5.21 4.17
N PHE A 90 -3.98 -5.43 2.99
CA PHE A 90 -5.38 -5.82 2.81
C PHE A 90 -5.44 -7.23 2.22
N ASN A 91 -6.13 -8.14 2.92
CA ASN A 91 -6.26 -9.52 2.44
C ASN A 91 -7.09 -9.57 1.14
N ASN A 92 -6.89 -10.62 0.35
CA ASN A 92 -7.70 -10.90 -0.83
C ASN A 92 -8.59 -12.13 -0.62
N ASP A 93 -9.90 -11.92 -0.65
CA ASP A 93 -10.91 -12.98 -0.61
C ASP A 93 -11.77 -13.01 -1.91
N PHE A 94 -11.38 -12.27 -2.96
CA PHE A 94 -12.17 -12.13 -4.19
C PHE A 94 -11.44 -12.61 -5.44
N TYR A 95 -10.22 -12.14 -5.68
CA TYR A 95 -9.48 -12.47 -6.90
C TYR A 95 -8.87 -13.88 -6.80
N PRO A 96 -8.94 -14.70 -7.86
CA PRO A 96 -8.40 -16.06 -7.89
C PRO A 96 -6.90 -16.16 -7.62
N THR A 97 -6.13 -15.16 -8.04
CA THR A 97 -4.67 -15.15 -7.94
C THR A 97 -4.17 -13.85 -7.32
N HIS A 98 -2.99 -13.91 -6.67
CA HIS A 98 -2.33 -12.72 -6.14
C HIS A 98 -1.99 -11.72 -7.25
N GLU A 99 -1.56 -12.22 -8.41
CA GLU A 99 -1.25 -11.40 -9.58
C GLU A 99 -2.49 -10.61 -10.03
N GLU A 100 -3.64 -11.26 -10.23
CA GLU A 100 -4.89 -10.56 -10.58
C GLU A 100 -5.30 -9.51 -9.55
N TYR A 101 -5.07 -9.78 -8.26
CA TYR A 101 -5.35 -8.83 -7.19
C TYR A 101 -4.44 -7.59 -7.27
N VAL A 102 -3.13 -7.78 -7.40
CA VAL A 102 -2.15 -6.69 -7.51
C VAL A 102 -2.41 -5.84 -8.76
N PHE A 103 -2.71 -6.46 -9.90
CA PHE A 103 -3.04 -5.73 -11.12
C PHE A 103 -4.36 -4.95 -11.00
N ALA A 104 -5.37 -5.49 -10.32
CA ALA A 104 -6.60 -4.75 -10.05
C ALA A 104 -6.37 -3.52 -9.15
N ILE A 105 -5.48 -3.63 -8.16
CA ILE A 105 -5.05 -2.49 -7.35
C ILE A 105 -4.31 -1.46 -8.22
N ALA A 106 -3.37 -1.91 -9.04
CA ALA A 106 -2.57 -1.04 -9.91
C ALA A 106 -3.46 -0.23 -10.87
N GLU A 107 -4.44 -0.89 -11.49
CA GLU A 107 -5.43 -0.23 -12.35
C GLU A 107 -6.23 0.84 -11.62
N ALA A 108 -6.65 0.58 -10.38
CA ALA A 108 -7.36 1.57 -9.57
C ALA A 108 -6.44 2.72 -9.12
N MET A 109 -5.17 2.42 -8.82
CA MET A 109 -4.19 3.40 -8.37
C MET A 109 -3.66 4.30 -9.50
N ARG A 110 -3.74 3.85 -10.75
CA ARG A 110 -3.36 4.63 -11.94
C ARG A 110 -3.94 6.05 -11.91
N HIS A 111 -5.20 6.19 -11.52
CA HIS A 111 -5.87 7.49 -11.43
C HIS A 111 -5.17 8.49 -10.50
N GLU A 112 -4.61 8.01 -9.39
CA GLU A 112 -3.86 8.87 -8.47
C GLU A 112 -2.48 9.22 -9.01
N TYR A 113 -1.80 8.24 -9.62
CA TYR A 113 -0.49 8.46 -10.22
C TYR A 113 -0.56 9.45 -11.39
N GLU A 114 -1.58 9.31 -12.25
CA GLU A 114 -1.87 10.23 -13.35
C GLU A 114 -2.19 11.63 -12.82
N ALA A 115 -3.06 11.76 -11.80
CA ALA A 115 -3.37 13.07 -11.22
C ALA A 115 -2.14 13.80 -10.65
N ILE A 116 -1.20 13.06 -10.02
CA ILE A 116 0.05 13.63 -9.51
C ILE A 116 0.96 14.05 -10.68
N ALA A 117 1.14 13.17 -11.67
CA ALA A 117 1.99 13.43 -12.84
C ALA A 117 1.46 14.60 -13.69
N ASP A 118 0.15 14.66 -13.94
CA ASP A 118 -0.52 15.70 -14.72
C ASP A 118 -0.42 17.09 -14.05
N ALA A 119 -0.31 17.13 -12.73
CA ALA A 119 -0.04 18.35 -11.99
C ALA A 119 1.42 18.84 -12.11
N GLY A 120 2.28 18.10 -12.81
CA GLY A 120 3.71 18.38 -12.95
C GLY A 120 4.53 18.01 -11.71
N ALA A 121 3.97 17.21 -10.80
CA ALA A 121 4.65 16.76 -9.59
C ALA A 121 5.43 15.45 -9.83
N VAL A 122 6.48 15.23 -9.04
CA VAL A 122 7.14 13.93 -8.96
C VAL A 122 6.25 12.95 -8.19
N VAL A 123 5.97 11.79 -8.79
CA VAL A 123 5.28 10.68 -8.11
C VAL A 123 6.30 9.90 -7.28
N GLN A 124 6.14 9.88 -5.96
CA GLN A 124 6.92 9.02 -5.07
C GLN A 124 6.06 7.80 -4.71
N LEU A 125 6.48 6.61 -5.15
CA LEU A 125 5.84 5.37 -4.75
C LEU A 125 6.43 4.86 -3.43
N ASP A 126 5.57 4.72 -2.42
CA ASP A 126 5.93 4.17 -1.13
C ASP A 126 5.80 2.64 -1.17
N CYS A 127 6.95 1.95 -1.25
CA CYS A 127 7.05 0.50 -1.41
C CYS A 127 7.72 -0.20 -0.20
N PRO A 128 7.27 0.02 1.05
CA PRO A 128 7.93 -0.59 2.21
C PRO A 128 7.79 -2.12 2.23
N ASP A 129 6.83 -2.69 1.51
CA ASP A 129 6.63 -4.13 1.32
C ASP A 129 7.87 -4.84 0.73
N LEU A 130 8.67 -4.16 -0.10
CA LEU A 130 9.91 -4.73 -0.65
C LEU A 130 10.90 -5.15 0.44
N ALA A 131 10.96 -4.41 1.55
CA ALA A 131 11.82 -4.74 2.69
C ALA A 131 11.04 -5.47 3.80
N MET A 132 9.86 -4.96 4.14
CA MET A 132 9.02 -5.47 5.22
C MET A 132 8.47 -6.87 4.92
N GLY A 133 8.06 -7.13 3.68
CA GLY A 133 7.51 -8.41 3.27
C GLY A 133 8.52 -9.55 3.47
N ARG A 134 9.81 -9.27 3.30
CA ARG A 134 10.89 -10.27 3.41
C ARG A 134 10.97 -10.95 4.76
N HIS A 135 10.70 -10.22 5.85
CA HIS A 135 10.78 -10.74 7.21
C HIS A 135 9.40 -10.88 7.90
N SER A 136 8.32 -10.72 7.12
CA SER A 136 6.95 -10.90 7.60
C SER A 136 6.19 -11.91 6.72
N ALA A 137 5.37 -11.45 5.78
CA ALA A 137 4.50 -12.30 4.95
C ALA A 137 5.27 -13.33 4.09
N TYR A 138 6.53 -13.06 3.78
CA TYR A 138 7.37 -13.90 2.92
C TYR A 138 8.61 -14.46 3.62
N ALA A 139 8.64 -14.44 4.96
CA ALA A 139 9.72 -14.96 5.80
C ALA A 139 10.16 -16.38 5.39
N SER A 140 9.19 -17.25 5.08
CA SER A 140 9.43 -18.65 4.72
C SER A 140 9.81 -18.88 3.25
N GLN A 141 9.82 -17.86 2.40
CA GLN A 141 10.17 -18.00 0.98
C GLN A 141 11.69 -17.97 0.79
N ASP A 142 12.21 -18.85 -0.09
CA ASP A 142 13.58 -18.72 -0.57
C ASP A 142 13.79 -17.39 -1.32
N LEU A 143 15.05 -16.98 -1.47
CA LEU A 143 15.40 -15.69 -2.05
C LEU A 143 14.98 -15.58 -3.53
N GLU A 144 15.06 -16.66 -4.29
CA GLU A 144 14.76 -16.66 -5.72
C GLU A 144 13.26 -16.47 -5.96
N THR A 145 12.43 -17.20 -5.22
CA THR A 145 10.97 -17.09 -5.22
C THR A 145 10.54 -15.69 -4.79
N PHE A 146 11.10 -15.18 -3.69
CA PHE A 146 10.82 -13.81 -3.22
C PHE A 146 11.13 -12.77 -4.31
N GLN A 147 12.34 -12.81 -4.89
CA GLN A 147 12.72 -11.87 -5.94
C GLN A 147 11.90 -12.01 -7.23
N LYS A 148 11.45 -13.22 -7.56
CA LYS A 148 10.61 -13.47 -8.74
C LYS A 148 9.23 -12.85 -8.58
N ASN A 149 8.61 -12.99 -7.40
CA ASN A 149 7.29 -12.44 -7.11
C ASN A 149 7.35 -10.90 -7.14
N HIS A 150 8.29 -10.29 -6.40
CA HIS A 150 8.39 -8.84 -6.31
C HIS A 150 8.87 -8.17 -7.61
N ARG A 151 9.58 -8.87 -8.52
CA ARG A 151 9.92 -8.31 -9.84
C ARG A 151 8.73 -8.19 -10.80
N ARG A 152 7.63 -8.88 -10.52
CA ARG A 152 6.43 -8.83 -11.37
C ARG A 152 5.42 -7.79 -10.89
N GLU A 153 5.56 -7.34 -9.64
CA GLU A 153 4.65 -6.41 -8.98
C GLU A 153 5.07 -4.93 -9.14
N TYR A 154 6.26 -4.68 -9.69
CA TYR A 154 6.92 -3.38 -9.88
C TYR A 154 7.53 -3.25 -11.28
#